data_AF-A0A1F8XFP6-F1
#
_entry.id   AF-A0A1F8XFP6-F1
#
_cell.length_a   1.000
_cell.length_b   1.000
_cell.length_c   1.000
_cell.angle_alpha   90.00
_cell.angle_beta   90.00
_cell.angle_gamma   90.00
#
_symmetry.space_group_name_H-M   'P 1'
#
loop_
_entity.id
_entity.type
_entity.pdbx_description
1 polymer ?
#
loop_
_entity_poly.entity_id
_entity_poly.type
_entity_poly.pdbx_seq_one_letter_code
_entity_poly.pdbx_strand_id
1 'polypeptide(L)'
;MGTGRFIIAVAVAALIGTGGASRAQAAPVVKEYGKVCIVDQRGERWDVTQAQSLGFEPRGFQYGIGRNAFTPLDDSRVRKENDGIPGSTRVIGVGEGPSHRAYSVPSLGSHEVANSNLGGKPIAVGY
;
A
#
# COMPACT_ATOMS: atom_id res chain seq x y z
N MET A 1 -22.24 -53.45 26.13
CA MET A 1 -22.02 -53.56 24.67
C MET A 1 -23.05 -52.68 23.99
N GLY A 2 -22.60 -51.64 23.29
CA GLY A 2 -23.46 -50.68 22.57
C GLY A 2 -22.58 -49.80 21.71
N THR A 3 -22.30 -50.24 20.49
CA THR A 3 -21.44 -49.58 19.50
C THR A 3 -22.25 -48.54 18.73
N GLY A 4 -22.10 -47.26 19.10
CA GLY A 4 -22.63 -46.13 18.34
C GLY A 4 -21.71 -45.77 17.19
N ARG A 5 -22.16 -45.98 15.94
CA ARG A 5 -21.49 -45.56 14.71
C ARG A 5 -21.66 -44.04 14.54
N PHE A 6 -20.57 -43.28 14.53
CA PHE A 6 -20.60 -41.87 14.14
C PHE A 6 -20.39 -41.76 12.62
N ILE A 7 -21.40 -41.24 11.93
CA ILE A 7 -21.33 -40.87 10.50
C ILE A 7 -20.67 -39.48 10.43
N ILE A 8 -19.50 -39.39 9.79
CA ILE A 8 -18.87 -38.11 9.47
C ILE A 8 -19.57 -37.55 8.23
N ALA A 9 -20.41 -36.54 8.40
CA ALA A 9 -20.90 -35.73 7.30
C ALA A 9 -19.86 -34.65 6.98
N VAL A 10 -19.14 -34.80 5.87
CA VAL A 10 -18.27 -33.74 5.34
C VAL A 10 -19.16 -32.75 4.59
N ALA A 11 -19.45 -31.61 5.20
CA ALA A 11 -20.08 -30.50 4.52
C ALA A 11 -19.01 -29.71 3.75
N VAL A 12 -19.00 -29.83 2.42
CA VAL A 12 -18.22 -28.97 1.54
C VAL A 12 -18.96 -27.64 1.40
N ALA A 13 -18.52 -26.62 2.13
CA ALA A 13 -19.03 -25.27 1.96
C ALA A 13 -18.29 -24.58 0.80
N ALA A 14 -18.97 -24.47 -0.34
CA ALA A 14 -18.55 -23.61 -1.44
C ALA A 14 -18.77 -22.14 -1.03
N LEU A 15 -17.68 -21.38 -0.84
CA LEU A 15 -17.75 -19.95 -0.59
C LEU A 15 -17.61 -19.18 -1.89
N ILE A 16 -18.74 -18.58 -2.27
CA ILE A 16 -18.97 -17.69 -3.39
C ILE A 16 -18.07 -16.45 -3.26
N GLY A 17 -17.27 -16.19 -4.30
CA GLY A 17 -16.42 -15.02 -4.39
C GLY A 17 -17.23 -13.73 -4.37
N THR A 18 -16.94 -12.86 -3.42
CA THR A 18 -17.32 -11.45 -3.46
C THR A 18 -16.04 -10.63 -3.41
N GLY A 19 -15.89 -9.72 -4.37
CA GLY A 19 -14.67 -8.96 -4.62
C GLY A 19 -14.19 -8.22 -3.38
N GLY A 20 -13.06 -8.67 -2.85
CA GLY A 20 -12.38 -8.00 -1.75
C GLY A 20 -11.72 -6.73 -2.27
N ALA A 21 -12.26 -5.57 -1.89
CA ALA A 21 -11.42 -4.40 -1.73
C ALA A 21 -10.37 -4.78 -0.67
N SER A 22 -9.13 -5.03 -1.11
CA SER A 22 -8.00 -5.27 -0.22
C SER A 22 -7.83 -4.05 0.68
N ARG A 23 -8.41 -4.08 1.88
CA ARG A 23 -7.99 -3.19 2.95
C ARG A 23 -6.50 -3.45 3.12
N ALA A 24 -5.67 -2.44 2.86
CA ALA A 24 -4.30 -2.44 3.31
C ALA A 24 -4.33 -2.68 4.82
N GLN A 25 -4.02 -3.91 5.22
CA GLN A 25 -4.07 -4.30 6.61
C GLN A 25 -2.89 -3.59 7.29
N ALA A 26 -3.21 -2.73 8.26
CA ALA A 26 -2.21 -2.03 9.05
C ALA A 26 -1.17 -3.04 9.57
N ALA A 27 0.11 -2.73 9.35
CA ALA A 27 1.23 -3.50 9.84
C ALA A 27 1.04 -3.75 11.35
N PRO A 28 0.90 -5.02 11.81
CA PRO A 28 0.72 -5.27 13.23
C PRO A 28 1.96 -4.80 13.99
N VAL A 29 1.76 -3.95 15.00
CA VAL A 29 2.80 -3.59 15.96
C VAL A 29 2.90 -4.73 16.98
N VAL A 30 4.06 -5.37 17.02
CA VAL A 30 4.34 -6.50 17.90
C VAL A 30 5.34 -6.07 18.96
N LYS A 31 4.95 -6.21 20.23
CA LYS A 31 5.84 -5.99 21.38
C LYS A 31 6.31 -7.33 21.91
N GLU A 32 7.57 -7.66 21.70
CA GLU A 32 8.18 -8.93 22.12
C GLU A 32 9.58 -8.67 22.66
N TYR A 33 9.93 -9.30 23.78
CA TYR A 33 11.28 -9.23 24.38
C TYR A 33 11.82 -7.80 24.60
N GLY A 34 10.93 -6.85 24.95
CA GLY A 34 11.30 -5.44 25.16
C GLY A 34 11.55 -4.64 23.87
N LYS A 35 11.36 -5.25 22.70
CA LYS A 35 11.42 -4.58 21.40
C LYS A 35 10.04 -4.22 20.90
N VAL A 36 9.98 -3.12 20.16
CA VAL A 36 8.82 -2.74 19.38
C VAL A 36 9.13 -3.02 17.92
N CYS A 37 8.44 -4.01 17.36
CA CYS A 37 8.56 -4.38 15.97
C CYS A 37 7.28 -4.07 15.20
N ILE A 38 7.43 -3.87 13.89
CA ILE A 38 6.32 -3.88 12.95
C ILE A 38 6.54 -4.99 11.91
N VAL A 39 5.45 -5.47 11.32
CA VAL A 39 5.49 -6.40 10.19
C VAL A 39 5.00 -5.67 8.95
N ASP A 40 5.85 -5.54 7.93
CA ASP A 40 5.45 -4.85 6.70
C ASP A 40 4.44 -5.67 5.88
N GLN A 41 3.95 -5.10 4.78
CA GLN A 41 2.94 -5.75 3.92
C GLN A 41 3.43 -7.05 3.25
N ARG A 42 4.73 -7.32 3.26
CA ARG A 42 5.36 -8.52 2.71
C ARG A 42 5.66 -9.55 3.82
N GLY A 43 5.34 -9.24 5.07
CA GLY A 43 5.62 -10.10 6.21
C GLY A 43 7.02 -9.93 6.80
N GLU A 44 7.83 -8.97 6.30
CA GLU A 44 9.17 -8.73 6.86
C GLU A 44 9.06 -7.97 8.19
N ARG A 45 9.89 -8.35 9.16
CA ARG A 45 9.89 -7.78 10.51
C ARG A 45 10.92 -6.66 10.63
N TRP A 46 10.51 -5.54 11.22
CA TRP A 46 11.35 -4.36 11.40
C TRP A 46 11.35 -3.93 12.86
N ASP A 47 12.54 -3.81 13.45
CA ASP A 47 12.73 -3.28 14.81
C ASP A 47 12.69 -1.75 14.78
N VAL A 48 11.67 -1.16 15.40
CA VAL A 48 11.45 0.29 15.45
C VAL A 48 11.57 0.83 16.88
N THR A 49 12.20 0.06 17.78
CA THR A 49 12.34 0.41 19.21
C THR A 49 13.01 1.78 19.41
N GLN A 50 14.10 2.02 18.68
CA GLN A 50 14.83 3.30 18.78
C GLN A 50 13.97 4.46 18.27
N ALA A 51 13.23 4.28 17.17
CA ALA A 51 12.34 5.32 16.65
C ALA A 51 11.24 5.67 17.66
N GLN A 52 10.66 4.67 18.33
CA GLN A 52 9.71 4.92 19.40
C GLN A 52 10.35 5.73 20.55
N SER A 53 11.58 5.41 20.96
CA SER A 53 12.27 6.18 22.01
C SER A 53 12.53 7.64 21.63
N LEU A 54 12.56 7.95 20.34
CA LEU A 54 12.72 9.30 19.80
C LEU A 54 11.38 10.04 19.62
N GLY A 55 10.26 9.43 20.03
CA GLY A 55 8.93 10.03 19.99
C GLY A 55 8.13 9.73 18.71
N PHE A 56 8.62 8.85 17.83
CA PHE A 56 7.84 8.43 16.67
C PHE A 56 6.76 7.41 17.05
N GLU A 57 5.57 7.53 16.46
CA GLU A 57 4.49 6.54 16.62
C GLU A 57 4.77 5.32 15.72
N PRO A 58 4.98 4.10 16.27
CA PRO A 58 5.31 2.91 15.49
C PRO A 58 4.32 2.58 14.38
N ARG A 59 3.03 2.87 14.60
CA ARG A 59 1.98 2.68 13.58
C ARG A 59 2.15 3.59 12.37
N GLY A 60 2.86 4.70 12.48
CA GLY A 60 3.13 5.61 11.36
C GLY A 60 4.06 5.01 10.30
N PHE A 61 4.89 4.04 10.67
CA PHE A 61 5.84 3.40 9.76
C PHE A 61 5.21 2.39 8.79
N GLN A 62 3.91 2.10 8.95
CA GLN A 62 3.17 1.19 8.06
C GLN A 62 3.06 1.67 6.61
N TYR A 63 3.46 2.93 6.37
CA TYR A 63 3.48 3.60 5.09
C TYR A 63 4.93 3.95 4.70
N GLY A 64 5.90 3.04 4.78
CA GLY A 64 7.25 3.40 4.28
C GLY A 64 8.40 2.53 4.72
N ILE A 65 8.18 1.69 5.72
CA ILE A 65 9.13 0.64 6.05
C ILE A 65 8.76 -0.63 5.30
N GLY A 66 9.74 -1.19 4.57
CA GLY A 66 9.59 -2.43 3.82
C GLY A 66 10.24 -2.36 2.44
N ARG A 67 10.83 -3.47 1.99
CA ARG A 67 11.37 -3.53 0.62
C ARG A 67 10.23 -3.39 -0.39
N ASN A 68 10.34 -2.41 -1.29
CA ASN A 68 9.29 -2.04 -2.25
C ASN A 68 7.97 -1.59 -1.58
N ALA A 69 8.00 -1.11 -0.33
CA ALA A 69 6.82 -0.56 0.35
C ALA A 69 6.13 0.52 -0.49
N PHE A 70 6.92 1.25 -1.28
CA PHE A 70 6.45 2.11 -2.34
C PHE A 70 7.18 1.78 -3.63
N THR A 71 6.48 1.15 -4.56
CA THR A 71 6.98 1.02 -5.93
C THR A 71 6.65 2.32 -6.65
N PRO A 72 7.64 3.07 -7.16
CA PRO A 72 7.34 4.31 -7.86
C PRO A 72 6.38 4.07 -9.03
N LEU A 73 5.46 5.00 -9.27
CA LEU A 73 4.67 4.98 -10.49
C LEU A 73 5.58 5.31 -11.68
N ASP A 74 5.52 4.49 -12.72
CA ASP A 74 6.17 4.78 -14.00
C ASP A 74 5.17 5.39 -15.01
N ASP A 75 5.70 5.91 -16.12
CA ASP A 75 4.93 6.57 -17.17
C ASP A 75 3.78 5.70 -17.73
N SER A 76 3.90 4.36 -17.71
CA SER A 76 2.84 3.47 -18.22
C SER A 76 1.63 3.42 -17.30
N ARG A 77 1.82 3.64 -15.99
CA ARG A 77 0.77 3.63 -14.97
C ARG A 77 0.16 5.02 -14.72
N VAL A 78 0.84 6.08 -15.15
CA VAL A 78 0.33 7.47 -15.10
C VAL A 78 -0.54 7.79 -16.32
N ARG A 79 -0.32 7.12 -17.45
CA ARG A 79 -1.08 7.32 -18.70
C ARG A 79 -2.33 6.46 -18.71
N LYS A 80 -3.36 6.85 -17.96
CA LYS A 80 -4.72 6.37 -18.20
C LYS A 80 -5.53 7.49 -18.84
N GLU A 81 -5.94 7.29 -20.09
CA GLU A 81 -6.97 8.13 -20.70
C GLU A 81 -8.29 7.95 -19.93
N ASN A 82 -9.08 9.01 -20.00
CA ASN A 82 -9.88 9.55 -18.92
C ASN A 82 -11.27 8.90 -18.81
N ASP A 83 -11.39 7.82 -18.02
CA ASP A 83 -12.68 7.17 -17.81
C ASP A 83 -12.99 7.08 -16.30
N GLY A 84 -13.31 8.22 -15.65
CA GLY A 84 -13.95 8.22 -14.33
C GLY A 84 -13.18 8.85 -13.16
N ILE A 85 -12.20 9.73 -13.40
CA ILE A 85 -11.58 10.53 -12.32
C ILE A 85 -12.53 11.67 -11.92
N PRO A 86 -12.97 11.78 -10.65
CA PRO A 86 -13.84 12.87 -10.21
C PRO A 86 -13.17 14.23 -10.42
N GLY A 87 -13.92 15.25 -10.86
CA GLY A 87 -13.41 16.61 -11.07
C GLY A 87 -12.86 17.29 -9.80
N SER A 88 -13.21 16.78 -8.62
CA SER A 88 -12.69 17.22 -7.32
C SER A 88 -11.36 16.56 -6.91
N THR A 89 -10.78 15.71 -7.76
CA THR A 89 -9.53 15.00 -7.45
C THR A 89 -8.39 16.00 -7.29
N ARG A 90 -7.74 15.97 -6.11
CA ARG A 90 -6.54 16.77 -5.87
C ARG A 90 -5.37 16.23 -6.68
N VAL A 91 -4.61 17.13 -7.29
CA VAL A 91 -3.46 16.80 -8.14
C VAL A 91 -2.25 17.66 -7.81
N ILE A 92 -1.05 17.15 -8.11
CA ILE A 92 0.18 17.92 -8.22
C ILE A 92 0.42 18.15 -9.72
N GLY A 93 0.40 19.41 -10.14
CA GLY A 93 0.69 19.81 -11.53
C GLY A 93 2.16 20.17 -11.72
N VAL A 94 2.78 19.70 -12.80
CA VAL A 94 4.16 20.04 -13.19
C VAL A 94 4.16 20.51 -14.62
N GLY A 95 4.82 21.65 -14.88
CA GLY A 95 4.92 22.25 -16.20
C GLY A 95 6.33 22.76 -16.51
N GLU A 96 6.81 22.50 -17.73
CA GLU A 96 8.05 23.04 -18.29
C GLU A 96 7.80 23.42 -19.75
N GLY A 97 7.75 24.73 -20.04
CA GLY A 97 7.40 25.24 -21.36
C GLY A 97 6.03 24.73 -21.84
N PRO A 98 5.92 24.12 -23.04
CA PRO A 98 4.66 23.57 -23.53
C PRO A 98 4.27 22.23 -22.89
N SER A 99 5.19 21.59 -22.16
CA SER A 99 4.96 20.27 -21.56
C SER A 99 4.32 20.41 -20.19
N HIS A 100 3.20 19.71 -19.98
CA HIS A 100 2.44 19.74 -18.73
C HIS A 100 1.97 18.33 -18.36
N ARG A 101 1.93 18.04 -17.06
CA ARG A 101 1.40 16.79 -16.49
C ARG A 101 0.74 17.06 -15.15
N ALA A 102 -0.19 16.19 -14.77
CA ALA A 102 -0.83 16.18 -13.46
C ALA A 102 -0.76 14.78 -12.85
N TYR A 103 -0.43 14.71 -11.56
CA TYR A 103 -0.32 13.46 -10.80
C TYR A 103 -1.36 13.48 -9.68
N SER A 104 -2.18 12.43 -9.58
CA SER A 104 -3.23 12.38 -8.56
C SER A 104 -2.62 12.20 -7.16
N VAL A 105 -3.03 13.05 -6.22
CA VAL A 105 -2.62 12.94 -4.81
C VAL A 105 -3.05 11.58 -4.22
N PRO A 106 -4.27 11.06 -4.47
CA PRO A 106 -4.62 9.72 -4.01
C PRO A 106 -3.70 8.61 -4.52
N SER A 107 -3.25 8.69 -5.78
CA SER A 107 -2.29 7.73 -6.33
C SER A 107 -0.94 7.85 -5.66
N LEU A 108 -0.42 9.07 -5.49
CA LEU A 108 0.88 9.30 -4.85
C LEU A 108 0.86 8.97 -3.36
N GLY A 109 -0.25 9.14 -2.64
CA GLY A 109 -0.36 8.73 -1.24
C GLY A 109 -0.14 7.23 -0.99
N SER A 110 -0.19 6.39 -2.03
CA SER A 110 0.12 4.95 -1.95
C SER A 110 1.44 4.56 -2.62
N HIS A 111 2.15 5.49 -3.27
CA HIS A 111 3.37 5.20 -4.05
C HIS A 111 4.52 6.16 -3.76
N GLU A 112 4.27 7.24 -3.00
CA GLU A 112 5.11 8.38 -2.60
C GLU A 112 5.79 9.16 -3.73
N VAL A 113 6.28 8.48 -4.76
CA VAL A 113 7.03 9.04 -5.88
C VAL A 113 6.49 8.53 -7.21
N ALA A 114 6.35 9.42 -8.18
CA ALA A 114 6.19 9.08 -9.59
C ALA A 114 7.44 9.45 -10.38
N ASN A 115 8.03 8.45 -11.06
CA ASN A 115 9.10 8.64 -12.04
C ASN A 115 8.48 8.84 -13.42
N SER A 116 8.76 9.98 -14.05
CA SER A 116 8.07 10.40 -15.26
C SER A 116 8.99 11.17 -16.20
N ASN A 117 8.55 11.40 -17.43
CA ASN A 117 9.22 12.30 -18.37
C ASN A 117 8.38 13.53 -18.71
N LEU A 118 8.98 14.72 -18.63
CA LEU A 118 8.37 16.00 -19.03
C LEU A 118 9.25 16.66 -20.09
N GLY A 119 8.71 16.92 -21.28
CA GLY A 119 9.50 17.48 -22.39
C GLY A 119 10.73 16.64 -22.79
N GLY A 120 10.67 15.32 -22.60
CA GLY A 120 11.79 14.41 -22.86
C GLY A 120 12.85 14.35 -21.74
N LYS A 121 12.66 15.09 -20.65
CA LYS A 121 13.55 15.07 -19.48
C LYS A 121 12.98 14.21 -18.35
N PRO A 122 13.80 13.39 -17.68
CA PRO A 122 13.36 12.62 -16.53
C PRO A 122 13.08 13.55 -15.34
N ILE A 123 11.96 13.32 -14.66
CA ILE A 123 11.55 14.02 -13.45
C ILE A 123 11.03 13.01 -12.41
N ALA A 124 11.09 13.40 -11.14
CA ALA A 124 10.45 12.69 -10.03
C ALA A 124 9.49 13.64 -9.31
N VAL A 125 8.29 13.16 -8.98
CA VAL A 125 7.26 13.93 -8.26
C VAL A 125 6.89 13.19 -6.98
N GLY A 126 7.11 13.84 -5.83
CA GLY A 126 6.82 13.30 -4.49
C GLY A 126 5.54 13.88 -3.87
N TYR A 127 4.91 13.14 -2.94
CA TYR A 127 3.78 13.59 -2.11
C TYR A 127 4.02 13.31 -0.62
#